data_AF-A0A931E3H8-F1
#
_entry.id   AF-A0A931E3H8-F1
#
_cell.length_a   1.000
_cell.length_b   1.000
_cell.length_c   1.000
_cell.angle_alpha   90.00
_cell.angle_beta   90.00
_cell.angle_gamma   90.00
#
_symmetry.space_group_name_H-M   'P 1'
#
loop_
_entity.id
_entity.type
_entity.pdbx_description
1 polymer ?
#
loop_
_entity_poly.entity_id
_entity_poly.type
_entity_poly.pdbx_seq_one_letter_code
_entity_poly.pdbx_strand_id
1 'polypeptide(L)'
;MNNALFLVPLIAALASWLMIRISIRSIFWKNGLLARVKGPLAASIASALNKEILNSSLLTQQLTSEKTLENAMPVIETHTDHFLNHKLKEAIPVISMFVGEKIISQLKELFLQELKELFPSVMSQFIGNLSQSGSLEQEIVLKLHTISISASRQLFYRRFGQSIRNIEFIFAAAGLVAGFIQLAITLLILA
;
A
#
# COMPACT_ATOMS: atom_id res chain seq x y z
N MET A 1 59.88 -13.28 -11.63
CA MET A 1 58.66 -12.49 -11.94
C MET A 1 57.46 -13.22 -11.39
N ASN A 2 56.76 -12.61 -10.44
CA ASN A 2 55.71 -13.29 -9.70
C ASN A 2 54.39 -13.21 -10.49
N ASN A 3 54.05 -14.28 -11.23
CA ASN A 3 52.81 -14.38 -12.03
C ASN A 3 51.53 -14.16 -11.19
N ALA A 4 51.65 -14.21 -9.87
CA ALA A 4 50.60 -13.91 -8.90
C ALA A 4 50.05 -12.47 -9.00
N LEU A 5 50.81 -11.49 -9.51
CA LEU A 5 50.32 -10.11 -9.62
C LEU A 5 49.16 -9.96 -10.62
N PHE A 6 49.13 -10.75 -11.69
CA PHE A 6 48.05 -10.70 -12.68
C PHE A 6 46.72 -11.28 -12.15
N LEU A 7 46.74 -12.00 -11.02
CA LEU A 7 45.52 -12.51 -10.39
C LEU A 7 44.81 -11.45 -9.53
N VAL A 8 45.48 -10.37 -9.15
CA VAL A 8 44.93 -9.32 -8.26
C VAL A 8 43.63 -8.71 -8.82
N PRO A 9 43.51 -8.32 -10.11
CA PRO A 9 42.28 -7.78 -10.66
C PRO A 9 41.11 -8.77 -10.66
N LEU A 10 41.41 -10.05 -10.90
CA LEU A 10 40.41 -11.10 -10.92
C LEU A 10 39.87 -11.39 -9.52
N ILE A 11 40.75 -11.43 -8.51
CA ILE A 11 40.36 -11.63 -7.11
C ILE A 11 39.54 -10.43 -6.62
N ALA A 12 39.95 -9.20 -6.97
CA ALA A 12 39.20 -7.99 -6.62
C ALA A 12 37.78 -8.00 -7.22
N ALA A 13 37.65 -8.36 -8.50
CA ALA A 13 36.34 -8.50 -9.16
C ALA A 13 35.45 -9.55 -8.46
N LEU A 14 36.01 -10.74 -8.17
CA LEU A 14 35.31 -11.82 -7.49
C LEU A 14 34.90 -11.43 -6.06
N ALA A 15 35.77 -10.74 -5.32
CA ALA A 15 35.49 -10.26 -3.97
C ALA A 15 34.36 -9.23 -3.98
N SER A 16 34.39 -8.23 -4.88
CA SER A 16 33.34 -7.23 -5.00
C SER A 16 31.99 -7.83 -5.39
N TRP A 17 31.98 -8.78 -6.33
CA TRP A 17 30.78 -9.54 -6.71
C TRP A 17 30.19 -10.33 -5.53
N LEU A 18 31.04 -11.03 -4.78
CA LEU A 18 30.62 -11.81 -3.63
C LEU A 18 30.08 -10.90 -2.51
N MET A 19 30.74 -9.77 -2.27
CA MET A 19 30.38 -8.79 -1.25
C MET A 19 28.97 -8.24 -1.46
N ILE A 20 28.64 -7.79 -2.69
CA ILE A 20 27.30 -7.27 -2.98
C ILE A 20 26.23 -8.37 -2.88
N ARG A 21 26.55 -9.59 -3.33
CA ARG A 21 25.62 -10.73 -3.28
C ARG A 21 25.28 -11.12 -1.84
N ILE A 22 26.27 -11.14 -0.95
CA ILE A 22 26.06 -11.40 0.49
C ILE A 22 25.26 -10.25 1.11
N SER A 23 25.59 -9.01 0.77
CA SER A 23 24.92 -7.82 1.32
C SER A 23 23.42 -7.82 1.04
N ILE A 24 23.02 -8.11 -0.20
CA ILE A 24 21.60 -8.17 -0.59
C ILE A 24 20.88 -9.32 0.15
N ARG A 25 21.54 -10.48 0.29
CA ARG A 25 20.97 -11.62 1.01
C ARG A 25 20.82 -11.34 2.51
N SER A 26 21.72 -10.54 3.10
CA SER A 26 21.73 -10.18 4.52
C SER A 26 20.50 -9.38 4.96
N ILE A 27 19.94 -8.54 4.07
CA ILE A 27 18.75 -7.72 4.34
C ILE A 27 17.57 -8.58 4.84
N PHE A 28 17.40 -9.76 4.26
CA PHE A 28 16.28 -10.68 4.51
C PHE A 28 16.58 -11.79 5.53
N TRP A 29 17.72 -11.71 6.23
CA TRP A 29 18.01 -12.68 7.29
C TRP A 29 17.11 -12.45 8.51
N LYS A 30 17.01 -13.44 9.42
CA LYS A 30 16.12 -13.39 10.60
C LYS A 30 16.40 -12.15 11.48
N ASN A 31 17.67 -11.78 11.63
CA ASN A 31 18.12 -10.56 12.33
C ASN A 31 18.66 -9.49 11.36
N GLY A 32 18.31 -9.61 10.08
CA GLY A 32 18.75 -8.71 9.02
C GLY A 32 18.21 -7.30 9.19
N LEU A 33 18.67 -6.40 8.34
CA LEU A 33 18.25 -4.99 8.35
C LEU A 33 16.72 -4.86 8.30
N LEU A 34 16.04 -5.66 7.47
CA LEU A 34 14.58 -5.61 7.33
C LEU A 34 13.88 -5.93 8.65
N ALA A 35 14.34 -6.93 9.41
CA ALA A 35 13.73 -7.28 10.70
C ALA A 35 13.81 -6.14 11.71
N ARG A 36 14.91 -5.37 11.69
CA ARG A 36 15.13 -4.22 12.57
C ARG A 36 14.30 -3.00 12.15
N VAL A 37 14.24 -2.72 10.84
CA VAL A 37 13.52 -1.55 10.33
C VAL A 37 12.03 -1.79 10.13
N LYS A 38 11.55 -3.04 10.20
CA LYS A 38 10.15 -3.41 9.95
C LYS A 38 9.14 -2.58 10.75
N GLY A 39 9.36 -2.40 12.04
CA GLY A 39 8.46 -1.58 12.89
C GLY A 39 8.44 -0.11 12.47
N PRO A 40 9.59 0.59 12.49
CA PRO A 40 9.68 1.99 12.06
C PRO A 40 9.18 2.22 10.61
N LEU A 41 9.48 1.28 9.72
CA LEU A 41 9.02 1.30 8.33
C LEU A 41 7.51 1.13 8.24
N ALA A 42 6.92 0.20 8.99
CA ALA A 42 5.47 0.03 9.03
C ALA A 42 4.77 1.29 9.54
N ALA A 43 5.29 1.92 10.59
CA ALA A 43 4.76 3.19 11.10
C ALA A 43 4.89 4.32 10.07
N SER A 44 6.04 4.43 9.40
CA SER A 44 6.26 5.45 8.37
C SER A 44 5.36 5.25 7.15
N ILE A 45 5.15 4.00 6.71
CA ILE A 45 4.21 3.65 5.65
C ILE A 45 2.78 3.99 6.07
N ALA A 46 2.37 3.62 7.28
CA ALA A 46 1.02 3.86 7.77
C ALA A 46 0.72 5.36 7.89
N SER A 47 1.65 6.15 8.44
CA SER A 47 1.54 7.60 8.54
C SER A 47 1.49 8.27 7.15
N ALA A 48 2.34 7.83 6.21
CA ALA A 48 2.33 8.34 4.84
C ALA A 48 1.01 8.03 4.12
N LEU A 49 0.51 6.79 4.24
CA LEU A 49 -0.78 6.39 3.66
C LEU A 49 -1.94 7.14 4.30
N ASN A 50 -1.94 7.34 5.63
CA ASN A 50 -2.97 8.15 6.30
C ASN A 50 -2.98 9.58 5.73
N LYS A 51 -1.80 10.21 5.61
CA LYS A 51 -1.70 11.56 5.05
C LYS A 51 -2.09 11.64 3.57
N GLU A 52 -1.73 10.64 2.77
CA GLU A 52 -1.89 10.71 1.31
C GLU A 52 -3.20 10.10 0.82
N ILE A 53 -3.83 9.18 1.55
CA ILE A 53 -5.06 8.50 1.14
C ILE A 53 -6.28 9.03 1.92
N LEU A 54 -6.12 9.28 3.23
CA LEU A 54 -7.23 9.70 4.09
C LEU A 54 -7.32 11.23 4.24
N ASN A 55 -6.18 11.93 4.25
CA ASN A 55 -6.16 13.40 4.29
C ASN A 55 -6.10 14.05 2.91
N SER A 56 -5.56 13.36 1.89
CA SER A 56 -5.81 13.81 0.52
C SER A 56 -7.25 13.42 0.22
N SER A 57 -8.01 14.38 -0.28
CA SER A 57 -9.44 14.29 -0.56
C SER A 57 -9.84 13.17 -1.54
N LEU A 58 -8.93 12.27 -1.96
CA LEU A 58 -9.18 11.24 -2.96
C LEU A 58 -10.21 10.20 -2.49
N LEU A 59 -10.07 9.67 -1.26
CA LEU A 59 -11.08 8.75 -0.71
C LEU A 59 -12.42 9.43 -0.53
N THR A 60 -12.42 10.65 0.01
CA THR A 60 -13.63 11.45 0.17
C THR A 60 -14.29 11.68 -1.19
N GLN A 61 -13.56 12.13 -2.19
CA GLN A 61 -14.08 12.36 -3.54
C GLN A 61 -14.64 11.09 -4.18
N GLN A 62 -13.98 9.94 -4.03
CA GLN A 62 -14.51 8.69 -4.58
C GLN A 62 -15.78 8.24 -3.86
N LEU A 63 -15.82 8.29 -2.53
CA LEU A 63 -16.94 7.80 -1.73
C LEU A 63 -18.14 8.77 -1.71
N THR A 64 -17.91 10.07 -1.86
CA THR A 64 -18.95 11.08 -2.02
C THR A 64 -19.27 11.38 -3.49
N SER A 65 -18.70 10.63 -4.44
CA SER A 65 -19.00 10.84 -5.86
C SER A 65 -20.42 10.40 -6.21
N GLU A 66 -21.00 11.05 -7.22
CA GLU A 66 -22.30 10.68 -7.79
C GLU A 66 -22.35 9.20 -8.18
N LYS A 67 -21.25 8.67 -8.72
CA LYS A 67 -21.14 7.26 -9.11
C LYS A 67 -21.31 6.29 -7.93
N THR A 68 -20.78 6.62 -6.76
CA THR A 68 -20.93 5.79 -5.56
C THR A 68 -22.38 5.83 -5.07
N LEU A 69 -23.01 7.00 -5.13
CA LEU A 69 -24.42 7.18 -4.81
C LEU A 69 -25.33 6.41 -5.79
N GLU A 70 -25.07 6.49 -7.09
CA GLU A 70 -25.78 5.73 -8.14
C GLU A 70 -25.69 4.21 -7.90
N ASN A 71 -24.51 3.70 -7.53
CA ASN A 71 -24.34 2.29 -7.22
C ASN A 71 -25.09 1.86 -5.94
N ALA A 72 -25.23 2.76 -4.97
CA ALA A 72 -25.98 2.51 -3.74
C ALA A 72 -27.51 2.64 -3.93
N MET A 73 -27.94 3.43 -4.92
CA MET A 73 -29.34 3.79 -5.13
C MET A 73 -30.30 2.59 -5.26
N PRO A 74 -29.98 1.51 -6.01
CA PRO A 74 -30.88 0.35 -6.11
C PRO A 74 -31.15 -0.34 -4.77
N VAL A 75 -30.12 -0.41 -3.91
CA VAL A 75 -30.22 -1.00 -2.57
C VAL A 75 -31.05 -0.10 -1.67
N ILE A 76 -30.80 1.21 -1.72
CA ILE A 76 -31.55 2.21 -0.97
C ILE A 76 -33.02 2.20 -1.38
N GLU A 77 -33.32 2.16 -2.67
CA GLU A 77 -34.69 2.09 -3.21
C GLU A 77 -35.41 0.83 -2.72
N THR A 78 -34.75 -0.33 -2.79
CA THR A 78 -35.32 -1.60 -2.31
C THR A 78 -35.68 -1.53 -0.83
N HIS A 79 -34.78 -1.01 0.00
CA HIS A 79 -35.04 -0.86 1.44
C HIS A 79 -36.10 0.20 1.74
N THR A 80 -36.15 1.27 0.95
CA THR A 80 -37.17 2.32 1.05
C THR A 80 -38.54 1.76 0.70
N ASP A 81 -38.65 1.00 -0.40
CA ASP A 81 -39.89 0.33 -0.81
C ASP A 81 -40.39 -0.65 0.25
N HIS A 82 -39.48 -1.46 0.79
CA HIS A 82 -39.82 -2.38 1.86
C HIS A 82 -40.27 -1.64 3.12
N PHE A 83 -39.58 -0.56 3.50
CA PHE A 83 -39.96 0.25 4.66
C PHE A 83 -41.36 0.85 4.49
N LEU A 84 -41.62 1.54 3.38
CA LEU A 84 -42.90 2.23 3.17
C LEU A 84 -44.07 1.26 2.99
N ASN A 85 -43.87 0.12 2.32
CA ASN A 85 -44.95 -0.81 2.04
C ASN A 85 -45.23 -1.81 3.16
N HIS A 86 -44.23 -2.14 3.98
CA HIS A 86 -44.35 -3.15 5.04
C HIS A 86 -44.17 -2.52 6.41
N LYS A 87 -42.95 -2.03 6.72
CA LYS A 87 -42.60 -1.58 8.08
C LYS A 87 -43.43 -0.39 8.56
N LEU A 88 -43.75 0.56 7.68
CA LEU A 88 -44.54 1.73 8.02
C LEU A 88 -45.99 1.35 8.36
N LYS A 89 -46.58 0.41 7.61
CA LYS A 89 -47.95 -0.09 7.87
C LYS A 89 -48.01 -0.94 9.12
N GLU A 90 -46.98 -1.74 9.40
CA GLU A 90 -46.85 -2.51 10.64
C GLU A 90 -46.72 -1.59 11.86
N ALA A 91 -45.84 -0.59 11.79
CA ALA A 91 -45.53 0.29 12.91
C ALA A 91 -46.62 1.33 13.17
N ILE A 92 -47.31 1.80 12.12
CA ILE A 92 -48.41 2.76 12.24
C ILE A 92 -49.62 2.24 11.46
N PRO A 93 -50.38 1.28 12.03
CA PRO A 93 -51.50 0.65 11.35
C PRO A 93 -52.57 1.64 10.89
N VAL A 94 -52.80 2.71 11.67
CA VAL A 94 -53.81 3.72 11.36
C VAL A 94 -53.45 4.52 10.09
N ILE A 95 -52.15 4.69 9.79
CA ILE A 95 -51.68 5.43 8.62
C ILE A 95 -52.01 4.69 7.31
N SER A 96 -52.14 3.36 7.36
CA SER A 96 -52.48 2.54 6.19
C SER A 96 -53.84 2.87 5.58
N MET A 97 -54.76 3.48 6.36
CA MET A 97 -56.06 3.92 5.89
C MET A 97 -56.03 5.27 5.16
N PHE A 98 -54.99 6.08 5.38
CA PHE A 98 -54.85 7.44 4.83
C PHE A 98 -53.73 7.55 3.77
N VAL A 99 -52.78 6.60 3.79
CA VAL A 99 -51.62 6.58 2.90
C VAL A 99 -51.83 5.52 1.82
N GLY A 100 -52.44 5.94 0.71
CA GLY A 100 -52.58 5.12 -0.50
C GLY A 100 -51.31 5.07 -1.34
N GLU A 101 -51.30 4.27 -2.41
CA GLU A 101 -50.15 4.08 -3.31
C GLU A 101 -49.53 5.39 -3.81
N LYS A 102 -50.37 6.38 -4.14
CA LYS A 102 -49.92 7.69 -4.60
C LYS A 102 -49.09 8.43 -3.54
N ILE A 103 -49.50 8.39 -2.28
CA ILE A 103 -48.76 9.04 -1.18
C ILE A 103 -47.48 8.26 -0.87
N ILE A 104 -47.50 6.93 -0.94
CA ILE A 104 -46.31 6.08 -0.79
C ILE A 104 -45.26 6.44 -1.85
N SER A 105 -45.66 6.56 -3.12
CA SER A 105 -44.74 6.92 -4.20
C SER A 105 -44.14 8.32 -4.00
N GLN A 106 -44.94 9.30 -3.58
CA GLN A 106 -44.47 10.65 -3.30
C GLN A 106 -43.49 10.69 -2.10
N LEU A 107 -43.77 9.94 -1.04
CA LEU A 107 -42.87 9.81 0.11
C LEU A 107 -41.54 9.15 -0.28
N LYS A 108 -41.59 8.13 -1.14
CA LYS A 108 -40.39 7.48 -1.68
C LYS A 108 -39.55 8.48 -2.45
N GLU A 109 -40.14 9.20 -3.40
CA GLU A 109 -39.43 10.18 -4.23
C GLU A 109 -38.78 11.28 -3.37
N LEU A 110 -39.53 11.86 -2.43
CA LEU A 110 -39.02 12.90 -1.54
C LEU A 110 -37.87 12.39 -0.66
N PHE A 111 -38.01 11.17 -0.11
CA PHE A 111 -36.95 10.57 0.71
C PHE A 111 -35.69 10.29 -0.10
N LEU A 112 -35.82 9.76 -1.32
CA LEU A 112 -34.67 9.51 -2.19
C LEU A 112 -33.98 10.81 -2.60
N GLN A 113 -34.74 11.88 -2.85
CA GLN A 113 -34.17 13.20 -3.12
C GLN A 113 -33.37 13.72 -1.91
N GLU A 114 -33.96 13.70 -0.73
CA GLU A 114 -33.29 14.12 0.51
C GLU A 114 -32.03 13.28 0.77
N LEU A 115 -32.11 11.96 0.54
CA LEU A 115 -30.98 11.07 0.74
C LEU A 115 -29.84 11.38 -0.25
N LYS A 116 -30.14 11.73 -1.51
CA LYS A 116 -29.12 12.14 -2.47
C LYS A 116 -28.36 13.38 -2.02
N GLU A 117 -29.02 14.32 -1.37
CA GLU A 117 -28.40 15.53 -0.83
C GLU A 117 -27.60 15.26 0.45
N LEU A 118 -28.15 14.43 1.36
CA LEU A 118 -27.52 14.15 2.65
C LEU A 118 -26.36 13.16 2.55
N PHE A 119 -26.41 12.20 1.62
CA PHE A 119 -25.44 11.11 1.53
C PHE A 119 -23.99 11.61 1.39
N PRO A 120 -23.66 12.54 0.47
CA PRO A 120 -22.29 13.08 0.36
C PRO A 120 -21.82 13.74 1.65
N SER A 121 -22.70 14.49 2.33
CA SER A 121 -22.36 15.20 3.57
C SER A 121 -22.06 14.23 4.72
N VAL A 122 -22.92 13.22 4.91
CA VAL A 122 -22.74 12.20 5.96
C VAL A 122 -21.48 11.38 5.71
N MET A 123 -21.23 10.98 4.46
CA MET A 123 -20.01 10.23 4.11
C MET A 123 -18.74 11.07 4.30
N SER A 124 -18.78 12.36 3.95
CA SER A 124 -17.66 13.27 4.19
C SER A 124 -17.31 13.37 5.68
N GLN A 125 -18.30 13.55 6.55
CA GLN A 125 -18.09 13.59 8.00
C GLN A 125 -17.56 12.26 8.55
N PHE A 126 -18.10 11.13 8.09
CA PHE A 126 -17.64 9.81 8.50
C PHE A 126 -16.16 9.58 8.14
N ILE A 127 -15.76 9.92 6.91
CA ILE A 127 -14.37 9.79 6.46
C ILE A 127 -13.45 10.74 7.26
N GLY A 128 -13.88 11.98 7.50
CA GLY A 128 -13.13 12.93 8.32
C GLY A 128 -12.85 12.39 9.74
N ASN A 129 -13.85 11.77 10.37
CA ASN A 129 -13.70 11.16 11.69
C ASN A 129 -12.77 9.94 11.65
N LEU A 130 -12.83 9.12 10.59
CA LEU A 130 -11.92 7.99 10.41
C LEU A 130 -10.45 8.46 10.30
N SER A 131 -10.18 9.51 9.52
CA SER A 131 -8.84 10.09 9.38
C SER A 131 -8.27 10.60 10.71
N GLN A 132 -9.13 11.16 11.57
CA GLN A 132 -8.73 11.70 12.88
C GLN A 132 -8.56 10.61 13.95
N SER A 133 -9.32 9.52 13.88
CA SER A 133 -9.33 8.48 14.92
C SER A 133 -8.02 7.67 15.03
N GLY A 134 -7.13 7.71 14.04
CA GLY A 134 -5.88 6.93 14.00
C GLY A 134 -6.08 5.40 13.93
N SER A 135 -7.33 4.93 13.90
CA SER A 135 -7.68 3.50 13.90
C SER A 135 -7.15 2.76 12.67
N LEU A 136 -7.23 3.41 11.49
CA LEU A 136 -6.69 2.86 10.25
C LEU A 136 -5.17 2.76 10.25
N GLU A 137 -4.47 3.75 10.82
CA GLU A 137 -3.01 3.71 10.93
C GLU A 137 -2.55 2.50 11.76
N GLN A 138 -3.20 2.26 12.89
CA GLN A 138 -2.94 1.10 13.74
C GLN A 138 -3.20 -0.23 13.03
N GLU A 139 -4.32 -0.33 12.30
CA GLU A 139 -4.66 -1.54 11.54
C GLU A 139 -3.64 -1.81 10.42
N ILE A 140 -3.18 -0.77 9.72
CA ILE A 140 -2.14 -0.88 8.68
C ILE A 140 -0.82 -1.37 9.29
N VAL A 141 -0.39 -0.78 10.41
CA VAL A 141 0.82 -1.22 11.13
C VAL A 141 0.70 -2.69 11.51
N LEU A 142 -0.43 -3.09 12.10
CA LEU A 142 -0.66 -4.48 12.51
C LEU A 142 -0.62 -5.44 11.32
N LYS A 143 -1.30 -5.12 10.20
CA LYS A 143 -1.24 -5.94 8.98
C LYS A 143 0.17 -6.01 8.41
N LEU A 144 0.93 -4.91 8.37
CA LEU A 144 2.32 -4.92 7.91
C LEU A 144 3.23 -5.79 8.81
N HIS A 145 2.96 -5.83 10.12
CA HIS A 145 3.67 -6.73 11.04
C HIS A 145 3.35 -8.21 10.81
N THR A 146 2.13 -8.55 10.40
CA THR A 146 1.78 -9.94 10.06
C THR A 146 2.49 -10.47 8.81
N ILE A 147 3.02 -9.59 7.95
CA ILE A 147 3.75 -9.99 6.75
C ILE A 147 5.10 -10.62 7.15
N SER A 148 5.23 -11.91 6.84
CA SER A 148 6.44 -12.68 7.13
C SER A 148 7.65 -12.16 6.34
N ILE A 149 8.86 -12.29 6.92
CA ILE A 149 10.12 -11.92 6.25
C ILE A 149 10.30 -12.72 4.95
N SER A 150 9.83 -13.97 4.92
CA SER A 150 9.89 -14.84 3.73
C SER A 150 9.02 -14.33 2.59
N ALA A 151 7.80 -13.86 2.86
CA ALA A 151 6.92 -13.27 1.86
C ALA A 151 7.54 -11.99 1.27
N SER A 152 8.05 -11.09 2.11
CA SER A 152 8.75 -9.88 1.66
C SER A 152 9.96 -10.21 0.78
N ARG A 153 10.73 -11.24 1.16
CA ARG A 153 11.88 -11.72 0.38
C ARG A 153 11.45 -12.23 -1.00
N GLN A 154 10.41 -13.06 -1.07
CA GLN A 154 9.93 -13.61 -2.32
C GLN A 154 9.46 -12.51 -3.28
N LEU A 155 8.69 -11.53 -2.77
CA LEU A 155 8.24 -10.39 -3.56
C LEU A 155 9.41 -9.54 -4.06
N PHE A 156 10.40 -9.28 -3.20
CA PHE A 156 11.59 -8.53 -3.58
C PHE A 156 12.38 -9.23 -4.71
N TYR A 157 12.72 -10.51 -4.56
CA TYR A 157 13.47 -11.24 -5.59
C TYR A 157 12.66 -11.47 -6.87
N ARG A 158 11.32 -11.61 -6.77
CA ARG A 158 10.45 -11.71 -7.94
C ARG A 158 10.46 -10.42 -8.75
N ARG A 159 10.45 -9.25 -8.09
CA ARG A 159 10.42 -7.95 -8.78
C ARG A 159 11.80 -7.47 -9.21
N PHE A 160 12.81 -7.67 -8.36
CA PHE A 160 14.15 -7.10 -8.53
C PHE A 160 15.21 -8.12 -8.93
N GLY A 161 14.87 -9.40 -9.14
CA GLY A 161 15.86 -10.45 -9.45
C GLY A 161 16.75 -10.12 -10.65
N GLN A 162 16.17 -9.52 -11.70
CA GLN A 162 16.94 -9.09 -12.87
C GLN A 162 17.82 -7.86 -12.56
N SER A 163 17.27 -6.86 -11.86
CA SER A 163 18.04 -5.66 -11.46
C SER A 163 19.20 -6.00 -10.53
N ILE A 164 19.01 -6.94 -9.60
CA ILE A 164 20.05 -7.44 -8.71
C ILE A 164 21.19 -8.05 -9.51
N ARG A 165 20.88 -8.87 -10.52
CA ARG A 165 21.90 -9.46 -11.39
C ARG A 165 22.71 -8.39 -12.14
N ASN A 166 22.05 -7.33 -12.63
CA ASN A 166 22.74 -6.22 -13.27
C ASN A 166 23.67 -5.49 -12.29
N ILE A 167 23.20 -5.25 -11.06
CA ILE A 167 24.01 -4.64 -9.99
C ILE A 167 25.22 -5.54 -9.65
N GLU A 168 25.02 -6.85 -9.54
CA GLU A 168 26.11 -7.81 -9.32
C GLU A 168 27.21 -7.69 -10.39
N PHE A 169 26.83 -7.57 -11.68
CA PHE A 169 27.81 -7.36 -12.76
C PHE A 169 28.51 -6.00 -12.69
N ILE A 170 27.79 -4.93 -12.35
CA ILE A 170 28.39 -3.59 -12.19
C ILE A 170 29.44 -3.60 -11.08
N PHE A 171 29.14 -4.20 -9.93
CA PHE A 171 30.09 -4.32 -8.84
C PHE A 171 31.27 -5.23 -9.17
N ALA A 172 31.05 -6.31 -9.93
CA ALA A 172 32.14 -7.15 -10.43
C ALA A 172 33.09 -6.36 -11.35
N ALA A 173 32.52 -5.59 -12.30
CA ALA A 173 33.29 -4.74 -13.21
C ALA A 173 34.04 -3.64 -12.46
N ALA A 174 33.41 -3.00 -11.47
CA ALA A 174 34.05 -2.01 -10.62
C ALA A 174 35.23 -2.59 -9.83
N GLY A 175 35.06 -3.80 -9.26
CA GLY A 175 36.14 -4.51 -8.57
C GLY A 175 37.31 -4.86 -9.50
N LEU A 176 37.01 -5.19 -10.76
CA LEU A 176 38.00 -5.46 -11.80
C LEU A 176 38.83 -4.21 -12.11
N VAL A 177 38.17 -3.06 -12.34
CA VAL A 177 38.83 -1.77 -12.57
C VAL A 177 39.69 -1.36 -11.37
N ALA A 178 39.15 -1.49 -10.15
CA ALA A 178 39.90 -1.19 -8.93
C ALA A 178 41.16 -2.06 -8.80
N GLY A 179 41.06 -3.35 -9.13
CA GLY A 179 42.20 -4.26 -9.10
C GLY A 179 43.25 -3.96 -10.19
N PHE A 180 42.84 -3.48 -11.38
CA PHE A 180 43.79 -2.98 -12.38
C PHE A 180 44.53 -1.72 -11.90
N ILE A 181 43.83 -0.80 -11.26
CA ILE A 181 44.44 0.39 -10.65
C ILE A 181 45.46 -0.04 -9.59
N GLN A 182 45.10 -0.99 -8.73
CA GLN A 182 46.00 -1.53 -7.72
C GLN A 182 47.24 -2.18 -8.32
N LEU A 183 47.09 -2.93 -9.42
CA LEU A 183 48.21 -3.52 -10.16
C LEU A 183 49.12 -2.44 -10.75
N ALA A 184 48.56 -1.41 -11.38
CA ALA A 184 49.32 -0.31 -11.95
C ALA A 184 50.13 0.46 -10.89
N ILE A 185 49.52 0.73 -9.72
CA ILE A 185 50.21 1.37 -8.59
C ILE A 185 51.36 0.48 -8.09
N THR A 186 51.13 -0.82 -7.95
CA THR A 186 52.15 -1.76 -7.47
C THR A 186 53.34 -1.86 -8.43
N LEU A 187 53.09 -1.85 -9.74
CA LEU A 187 54.15 -1.81 -10.74
C LEU A 187 54.96 -0.51 -10.69
N LEU A 188 54.32 0.64 -10.45
CA LEU A 188 55.00 1.92 -10.34
C LEU A 188 55.88 2.02 -9.09
N ILE A 189 55.48 1.38 -7.99
CA ILE A 189 56.26 1.35 -6.74
C ILE A 189 57.44 0.36 -6.81
N LEU A 190 57.28 -0.73 -7.57
CA LEU A 190 58.29 -1.79 -7.69
C LEU A 190 59.29 -1.56 -8.85
N ALA A 191 59.00 -0.63 -9.76
CA ALA A 191 59.85 -0.18 -10.85
C ALA A 191 60.80 0.95 -10.41
#